data_AF-A0A2S2Q5E4-F1
#
_entry.id   AF-A0A2S2Q5E4-F1
#
_cell.length_a   1.000
_cell.length_b   1.000
_cell.length_c   1.000
_cell.angle_alpha   90.00
_cell.angle_beta   90.00
_cell.angle_gamma   90.00
#
_symmetry.space_group_name_H-M   'P 1'
#
loop_
_entity.id
_entity.type
_entity.pdbx_description
1 polymer ?
#
loop_
_entity_poly.entity_id
_entity_poly.type
_entity_poly.pdbx_seq_one_letter_code
_entity_poly.pdbx_strand_id
1 'polypeptide(L)'
;MQTAFLRFHNYIAFELSTINSHWSDETIYQESRRIVIGTIQRIAYQDFLPIIIGEDYQEIYGINGKNIYDPMMDPSMAMELTSAALRVLHTIIPVQLNFMNNDYKIESSENITDWMLRPVLLPVKDNFDKLLKGFLETPGRMVQPSYNFYISNYLFSFPKQPPYTGRDLLSLDIARGRDVGLQPYTKVKHLCGLPLAKKFEDLIDLIHIK
;
A
#
# COMPACT_ATOMS: atom_id res chain seq x y z
N MET A 1 -6.32 -8.86 -2.60
CA MET A 1 -5.19 -8.79 -3.56
C MET A 1 -4.40 -10.09 -3.71
N GLN A 2 -3.85 -10.70 -2.65
CA GLN A 2 -3.08 -11.96 -2.79
C GLN A 2 -3.82 -13.07 -3.55
N THR A 3 -5.09 -13.34 -3.20
CA THR A 3 -5.94 -14.30 -3.91
C THR A 3 -6.16 -13.93 -5.39
N ALA A 4 -6.24 -12.63 -5.72
CA ALA A 4 -6.40 -12.17 -7.09
C ALA A 4 -5.16 -12.50 -7.94
N PHE A 5 -3.96 -12.19 -7.44
CA PHE A 5 -2.72 -12.49 -8.14
C PHE A 5 -2.41 -13.98 -8.21
N LEU A 6 -2.81 -14.77 -7.20
CA LEU A 6 -2.72 -16.23 -7.27
C LEU A 6 -3.61 -16.79 -8.39
N ARG A 7 -4.87 -16.36 -8.46
CA ARG A 7 -5.79 -16.76 -9.55
C ARG A 7 -5.28 -16.30 -10.92
N PHE A 8 -4.75 -15.08 -11.00
CA PHE A 8 -4.17 -14.54 -12.23
C PHE A 8 -2.94 -15.33 -12.70
N HIS A 9 -2.05 -15.72 -11.78
CA HIS A 9 -0.92 -16.60 -12.10
C HIS A 9 -1.39 -17.93 -12.69
N ASN A 10 -2.36 -18.60 -12.05
CA ASN A 10 -2.87 -19.89 -12.53
C ASN A 10 -3.59 -19.77 -13.87
N TYR A 11 -4.30 -18.66 -14.10
CA TYR A 11 -4.90 -18.36 -15.39
C TYR A 11 -3.83 -18.24 -16.48
N ILE A 12 -2.77 -17.46 -16.25
CA ILE A 12 -1.66 -17.33 -17.21
C ILE A 12 -0.99 -18.69 -17.47
N ALA A 13 -0.75 -19.48 -16.42
CA ALA A 13 -0.15 -20.80 -16.55
C ALA A 13 -0.99 -21.74 -17.41
N PHE A 14 -2.30 -21.72 -17.25
CA PHE A 14 -3.23 -22.49 -18.07
C PHE A 14 -3.16 -22.06 -19.55
N GLU A 15 -3.23 -20.75 -19.82
CA GLU A 15 -3.14 -20.23 -21.18
C GLU A 15 -1.79 -20.57 -21.85
N LEU A 16 -0.68 -20.40 -21.13
CA LEU A 16 0.66 -20.71 -21.63
C LEU A 16 0.85 -22.20 -21.92
N SER A 17 0.32 -23.09 -21.08
CA SER A 17 0.39 -24.54 -21.30
C SER A 17 -0.43 -25.01 -22.50
N THR A 18 -1.56 -24.34 -22.77
CA THR A 18 -2.41 -24.61 -23.92
C THR A 18 -1.72 -24.23 -25.23
N ILE A 19 -1.04 -23.08 -25.26
CA ILE A 19 -0.35 -22.58 -26.46
C ILE A 19 1.02 -23.28 -26.65
N ASN A 20 1.69 -23.66 -25.56
CA ASN A 20 3.03 -24.26 -25.57
C ASN A 20 3.01 -25.66 -24.95
N SER A 21 2.36 -26.62 -25.60
CA SER A 21 2.21 -28.00 -25.09
C SER A 21 3.53 -28.78 -24.89
N HIS A 22 4.64 -28.24 -25.38
CA HIS A 22 5.99 -28.81 -25.27
C HIS A 22 6.78 -28.24 -24.07
N TRP A 23 6.27 -27.21 -23.39
CA TRP A 23 6.92 -26.65 -22.21
C TRP A 23 6.77 -27.57 -21.00
N SER A 24 7.82 -27.62 -20.18
CA SER A 24 7.75 -28.25 -18.87
C SER A 24 6.97 -27.39 -17.88
N ASP A 25 6.50 -28.01 -16.81
CA ASP A 25 5.83 -27.33 -15.70
C ASP A 25 6.67 -26.16 -15.13
N GLU A 26 7.97 -26.37 -14.93
CA GLU A 26 8.90 -25.32 -14.47
C GLU A 26 8.94 -24.12 -15.42
N THR A 27 8.94 -24.38 -16.73
CA THR A 27 8.95 -23.30 -17.74
C THR A 27 7.64 -22.50 -17.66
N ILE A 28 6.51 -23.20 -17.58
CA ILE A 28 5.18 -22.59 -17.44
C ILE A 28 5.12 -21.73 -16.16
N TYR A 29 5.61 -22.25 -15.04
CA TYR A 29 5.64 -21.52 -13.77
C TYR A 29 6.48 -20.24 -13.86
N GLN A 30 7.72 -20.32 -14.34
CA GLN A 30 8.61 -19.15 -14.39
C GLN A 30 8.13 -18.09 -15.38
N GLU A 31 7.61 -18.47 -16.55
CA GLU A 31 7.05 -17.50 -17.50
C GLU A 31 5.76 -16.86 -16.98
N SER A 32 4.89 -17.63 -16.32
CA SER A 32 3.70 -17.08 -15.64
C SER A 32 4.09 -16.11 -14.53
N ARG A 33 5.08 -16.47 -13.71
CA ARG A 33 5.65 -15.60 -12.66
C ARG A 33 6.22 -14.31 -13.25
N ARG A 34 6.96 -14.40 -14.36
CA ARG A 34 7.56 -13.25 -15.05
C ARG A 34 6.49 -12.27 -15.53
N ILE A 35 5.41 -12.77 -16.12
CA ILE A 35 4.27 -11.94 -16.56
C ILE A 35 3.60 -11.26 -15.36
N VAL A 36 3.32 -12.01 -14.28
CA VAL A 36 2.71 -11.44 -13.06
C VAL A 36 3.58 -10.34 -12.45
N ILE A 37 4.90 -10.54 -12.37
CA ILE A 37 5.84 -9.52 -11.89
C ILE A 37 5.79 -8.27 -12.78
N GLY A 38 5.84 -8.44 -14.10
CA GLY A 38 5.74 -7.34 -15.06
C GLY A 38 4.44 -6.54 -14.91
N THR A 39 3.31 -7.23 -14.71
CA THR A 39 2.01 -6.59 -14.46
C THR A 39 2.02 -5.78 -13.17
N ILE A 40 2.56 -6.32 -12.07
CA ILE A 40 2.66 -5.60 -10.79
C ILE A 40 3.56 -4.36 -10.94
N GLN A 41 4.71 -4.50 -11.60
CA GLN A 41 5.62 -3.38 -11.84
C GLN A 41 4.94 -2.29 -12.68
N ARG A 42 4.23 -2.66 -13.75
CA ARG A 42 3.49 -1.69 -14.55
C ARG A 42 2.46 -0.94 -13.72
N ILE A 43 1.64 -1.66 -12.95
CA ILE A 43 0.61 -1.03 -12.09
C ILE A 43 1.28 -0.08 -11.09
N ALA A 44 2.38 -0.51 -10.46
CA ALA A 44 3.11 0.32 -9.49
C ALA A 44 3.64 1.62 -10.13
N TYR A 45 4.34 1.52 -11.25
CA TYR A 45 5.03 2.69 -11.83
C TYR A 45 4.13 3.59 -12.68
N GLN A 46 3.16 3.02 -13.40
CA GLN A 46 2.31 3.77 -14.33
C GLN A 46 0.96 4.17 -13.74
N ASP A 47 0.37 3.35 -12.86
CA ASP A 47 -0.99 3.60 -12.37
C ASP A 47 -0.97 4.14 -10.93
N PHE A 48 -0.05 3.67 -10.09
CA PHE A 48 -0.02 4.01 -8.65
C PHE A 48 0.90 5.19 -8.32
N LEU A 49 2.18 5.14 -8.71
CA LEU A 49 3.14 6.18 -8.36
C LEU A 49 2.71 7.60 -8.81
N PRO A 50 2.17 7.84 -10.02
CA PRO A 50 1.76 9.19 -10.42
C PRO A 50 0.70 9.79 -9.50
N ILE A 51 -0.19 8.96 -8.94
CA ILE A 51 -1.22 9.40 -7.99
C ILE A 51 -0.60 9.79 -6.64
N ILE A 52 0.46 9.09 -6.22
CA ILE A 52 1.07 9.27 -4.89
C ILE A 52 2.07 10.42 -4.85
N ILE A 53 2.96 10.51 -5.85
CA ILE A 53 4.04 11.50 -5.86
C ILE A 53 3.82 12.63 -6.87
N GLY A 54 2.84 12.51 -7.78
CA GLY A 54 2.59 13.49 -8.84
C GLY A 54 3.47 13.28 -10.08
N GLU A 55 3.00 13.78 -11.22
CA GLU A 55 3.72 13.69 -12.50
C GLU A 55 5.04 14.49 -12.48
N ASP A 56 5.04 15.66 -11.84
CA ASP A 56 6.23 16.52 -11.72
C ASP A 56 7.41 15.77 -11.06
N TYR A 57 7.14 15.04 -9.97
CA TYR A 57 8.17 14.24 -9.31
C TYR A 57 8.60 13.05 -10.15
N GLN A 58 7.70 12.44 -10.93
CA GLN A 58 8.11 11.39 -11.86
C GLN A 58 9.08 11.91 -12.92
N GLU A 59 8.82 13.09 -13.48
CA GLU A 59 9.67 13.70 -14.49
C GLU A 59 11.03 14.13 -13.91
N ILE A 60 11.04 14.84 -12.78
CA ILE A 60 12.26 15.31 -12.12
C ILE A 60 13.22 14.15 -11.80
N TYR A 61 12.68 13.01 -11.36
CA TYR A 61 13.47 11.83 -11.02
C TYR A 61 13.58 10.79 -12.15
N GLY A 62 13.05 11.09 -13.34
CA GLY A 62 13.13 10.22 -14.52
C GLY A 62 12.39 8.87 -14.38
N ILE A 63 11.43 8.77 -13.45
CA ILE A 63 10.68 7.54 -13.14
C ILE A 63 9.79 7.11 -14.32
N ASN A 64 9.23 8.09 -15.04
CA ASN A 64 8.44 7.89 -16.25
C ASN A 64 9.30 7.83 -17.53
N GLY A 65 10.62 7.84 -17.39
CA GLY A 65 11.58 7.77 -18.50
C GLY A 65 11.74 6.38 -19.09
N LYS A 66 12.74 6.23 -19.97
CA LYS A 66 13.09 4.91 -20.52
C LYS A 66 13.62 4.01 -19.40
N ASN A 67 13.09 2.79 -19.34
CA ASN A 67 13.58 1.75 -18.44
C ASN A 67 14.91 1.16 -18.96
N ILE A 68 16.02 1.82 -18.63
CA ILE A 68 17.37 1.37 -18.97
C ILE A 68 18.00 0.80 -17.70
N TYR A 69 18.39 -0.47 -17.76
CA TYR A 69 19.08 -1.13 -16.65
C TYR A 69 20.47 -0.53 -16.42
N ASP A 70 20.76 -0.18 -15.17
CA ASP A 70 22.08 0.24 -14.72
C ASP A 70 22.59 -0.72 -13.63
N PRO A 71 23.66 -1.50 -13.90
CA PRO A 71 24.23 -2.42 -12.91
C PRO A 71 24.93 -1.74 -11.73
N MET A 72 25.19 -0.42 -11.80
CA MET A 72 25.81 0.34 -10.72
C MET A 72 24.77 0.93 -9.74
N MET A 73 23.48 0.85 -10.08
CA MET A 73 22.40 1.35 -9.23
C MET A 73 22.19 0.42 -8.02
N ASP A 74 22.15 0.98 -6.82
CA ASP A 74 21.81 0.24 -5.61
C ASP A 74 20.29 0.01 -5.54
N PRO A 75 19.81 -1.25 -5.62
CA PRO A 75 18.38 -1.54 -5.54
C PRO A 75 17.87 -1.63 -4.09
N SER A 76 18.73 -1.39 -3.11
CA SER A 76 18.40 -1.54 -1.69
C SER A 76 17.32 -0.54 -1.27
N MET A 77 16.42 -1.01 -0.43
CA MET A 77 15.34 -0.18 0.06
C MET A 77 15.82 0.70 1.22
N ALA A 78 15.73 2.02 1.05
CA ALA A 78 16.03 2.98 2.11
C ALA A 78 15.13 2.77 3.34
N MET A 79 15.68 2.94 4.54
CA MET A 79 14.92 2.82 5.80
C MET A 79 13.86 3.91 5.93
N GLU A 80 14.17 5.10 5.42
CA GLU A 80 13.23 6.21 5.32
C GLU A 80 11.98 5.83 4.51
N LEU A 81 12.12 4.99 3.48
CA LEU A 81 11.00 4.55 2.66
C LEU A 81 10.07 3.59 3.43
N THR A 82 10.62 2.58 4.11
CA THR A 82 9.85 1.52 4.79
C THR A 82 9.30 1.92 6.15
N SER A 83 10.06 2.72 6.88
CA SER A 83 9.76 3.10 8.27
C SER A 83 9.12 4.49 8.39
N ALA A 84 9.08 5.29 7.32
CA ALA A 84 8.39 6.58 7.31
C ALA A 84 7.55 6.82 6.04
N ALA A 85 8.17 7.02 4.88
CA ALA A 85 7.47 7.61 3.73
C ALA A 85 6.27 6.78 3.25
N LEU A 86 6.39 5.45 3.08
CA LEU A 86 5.26 4.61 2.67
C LEU A 86 4.17 4.46 3.74
N ARG A 87 4.43 4.84 5.00
CA ARG A 87 3.43 4.87 6.07
C ARG A 87 2.43 6.01 5.91
N VAL A 88 2.70 6.97 5.00
CA VAL A 88 1.70 8.00 4.62
C VAL A 88 0.39 7.36 4.14
N LEU A 89 0.47 6.16 3.54
CA LEU A 89 -0.69 5.42 3.07
C LEU A 89 -1.61 4.95 4.21
N HIS A 90 -1.15 4.92 5.46
CA HIS A 90 -2.03 4.67 6.60
C HIS A 90 -3.06 5.79 6.81
N THR A 91 -2.79 7.02 6.34
CA THR A 91 -3.70 8.16 6.47
C THR A 91 -4.97 8.02 5.61
N ILE A 92 -4.88 7.29 4.49
CA ILE A 92 -5.97 7.09 3.54
C ILE A 92 -6.78 5.81 3.79
N ILE A 93 -6.42 5.03 4.81
CA ILE A 93 -7.15 3.81 5.17
C ILE A 93 -8.56 4.18 5.67
N PRO A 94 -9.62 3.66 5.04
CA PRO A 94 -10.99 3.90 5.49
C PRO A 94 -11.28 3.15 6.80
N VAL A 95 -12.33 3.56 7.49
CA VAL A 95 -12.75 2.93 8.75
C VAL A 95 -13.37 1.55 8.52
N GLN A 96 -14.07 1.39 7.39
CA GLN A 96 -14.80 0.18 7.03
C GLN A 96 -14.46 -0.24 5.60
N LEU A 97 -14.64 -1.53 5.34
CA LEU A 97 -14.61 -2.10 4.01
C LEU A 97 -16.01 -2.58 3.64
N ASN A 98 -16.46 -2.21 2.45
CA ASN A 98 -17.79 -2.52 1.96
C ASN A 98 -17.77 -3.81 1.14
N PHE A 99 -18.80 -4.62 1.32
CA PHE A 99 -19.11 -5.77 0.47
C PHE A 99 -20.31 -5.39 -0.39
N MET A 100 -20.11 -5.31 -1.71
CA MET A 100 -21.12 -4.81 -2.64
C MET A 100 -21.66 -5.89 -3.55
N ASN A 101 -22.96 -5.85 -3.81
CA ASN A 101 -23.64 -6.80 -4.69
C ASN A 101 -23.37 -6.55 -6.19
N ASN A 102 -24.10 -7.24 -7.06
CA ASN A 102 -24.00 -7.07 -8.52
C ASN A 102 -24.47 -5.71 -9.04
N ASP A 103 -25.31 -5.00 -8.28
CA ASP A 103 -25.80 -3.66 -8.61
C ASP A 103 -24.97 -2.56 -7.93
N TYR A 104 -23.78 -2.87 -7.42
CA TYR A 104 -22.91 -1.96 -6.66
C TYR A 104 -23.58 -1.33 -5.43
N LYS A 105 -24.54 -2.04 -4.82
CA LYS A 105 -25.15 -1.65 -3.54
C LYS A 105 -24.43 -2.36 -2.40
N ILE A 106 -24.20 -1.64 -1.30
CA ILE A 106 -23.62 -2.19 -0.08
C ILE A 106 -24.58 -3.23 0.51
N GLU A 107 -24.15 -4.47 0.63
CA GLU A 107 -24.86 -5.52 1.37
C GLU A 107 -24.45 -5.55 2.84
N SER A 108 -23.15 -5.39 3.09
CA SER A 108 -22.58 -5.33 4.43
C SER A 108 -21.28 -4.53 4.43
N SER A 109 -20.87 -4.12 5.63
CA SER A 109 -19.61 -3.42 5.86
C SER A 109 -18.95 -3.99 7.10
N GLU A 110 -17.64 -4.08 7.09
CA GLU A 110 -16.84 -4.58 8.22
C GLU A 110 -15.86 -3.50 8.64
N ASN A 111 -15.73 -3.24 9.95
CA ASN A 111 -14.68 -2.35 10.43
C ASN A 111 -13.32 -2.98 10.13
N ILE A 112 -12.35 -2.17 9.75
CA ILE A 112 -11.05 -2.69 9.34
C ILE A 112 -10.37 -3.48 10.47
N THR A 113 -10.42 -2.98 11.70
CA THR A 113 -9.81 -3.60 12.89
C THR A 113 -10.46 -4.91 13.27
N ASP A 114 -11.76 -5.04 13.00
CA ASP A 114 -12.47 -6.28 13.23
C ASP A 114 -11.92 -7.36 12.30
N TRP A 115 -11.40 -7.03 11.12
CA TRP A 115 -11.06 -8.03 10.12
C TRP A 115 -9.56 -8.34 9.95
N MET A 116 -8.64 -7.48 10.43
CA MET A 116 -7.19 -7.56 10.16
C MET A 116 -6.50 -8.91 10.48
N LEU A 117 -7.07 -9.76 11.33
CA LEU A 117 -6.54 -11.09 11.68
C LEU A 117 -7.55 -12.23 11.45
N ARG A 118 -8.58 -11.99 10.62
CA ARG A 118 -9.70 -12.92 10.43
C ARG A 118 -9.94 -13.22 8.95
N PRO A 119 -9.14 -14.08 8.29
CA PRO A 119 -9.33 -14.41 6.88
C PRO A 119 -10.64 -15.15 6.59
N VAL A 120 -11.35 -15.60 7.63
CA VAL A 120 -12.59 -16.40 7.56
C VAL A 120 -13.72 -15.73 6.79
N LEU A 121 -13.71 -14.41 6.62
CA LEU A 121 -14.75 -13.70 5.86
C LEU A 121 -14.59 -13.83 4.34
N LEU A 122 -13.36 -14.00 3.83
CA LEU A 122 -13.12 -14.09 2.39
C LEU A 122 -13.73 -15.32 1.69
N PRO A 123 -13.62 -16.55 2.24
CA PRO A 123 -14.14 -17.74 1.58
C PRO A 123 -15.65 -17.92 1.73
N VAL A 124 -16.35 -17.04 2.47
CA VAL A 124 -17.80 -17.15 2.66
C VAL A 124 -18.50 -16.67 1.40
N LYS A 125 -19.20 -17.60 0.72
CA LYS A 125 -19.99 -17.31 -0.50
C LYS A 125 -19.13 -16.57 -1.55
N ASP A 126 -19.60 -15.41 -1.99
CA ASP A 126 -19.02 -14.54 -3.01
C ASP A 126 -18.34 -13.30 -2.39
N ASN A 127 -17.98 -13.34 -1.10
CA ASN A 127 -17.41 -12.21 -0.38
C ASN A 127 -16.13 -11.66 -1.00
N PHE A 128 -15.30 -12.51 -1.62
CA PHE A 128 -14.11 -12.04 -2.33
C PHE A 128 -14.47 -11.05 -3.47
N ASP A 129 -15.46 -11.39 -4.29
CA ASP A 129 -15.89 -10.55 -5.42
C ASP A 129 -16.62 -9.29 -4.91
N LYS A 130 -17.44 -9.44 -3.87
CA LYS A 130 -18.13 -8.32 -3.22
C LYS A 130 -17.17 -7.31 -2.62
N LEU A 131 -16.11 -7.78 -1.97
CA LEU A 131 -15.06 -6.93 -1.40
C LEU A 131 -14.24 -6.25 -2.50
N LEU A 132 -13.95 -6.95 -3.60
CA LEU A 132 -13.24 -6.36 -4.73
C LEU A 132 -14.03 -5.18 -5.33
N LYS A 133 -15.35 -5.30 -5.49
CA LYS A 133 -16.21 -4.18 -5.87
C LYS A 133 -16.20 -3.06 -4.82
N GLY A 134 -16.19 -3.42 -3.54
CA GLY A 134 -16.00 -2.48 -2.45
C GLY A 134 -14.73 -1.64 -2.59
N PHE A 135 -13.60 -2.25 -2.97
CA PHE A 135 -12.34 -1.51 -3.23
C PHE A 135 -12.41 -0.57 -4.42
N LEU A 136 -13.26 -0.84 -5.41
CA LEU A 136 -13.42 0.03 -6.59
C LEU A 136 -14.28 1.26 -6.27
N GLU A 137 -15.36 1.08 -5.51
CA GLU A 137 -16.36 2.13 -5.28
C GLU A 137 -16.19 2.89 -3.96
N THR A 138 -15.49 2.32 -2.98
CA THR A 138 -15.33 2.98 -1.68
C THR A 138 -14.15 3.94 -1.74
N PRO A 139 -14.36 5.27 -1.62
CA PRO A 139 -13.25 6.20 -1.62
C PRO A 139 -12.37 5.98 -0.39
N GLY A 140 -11.06 6.22 -0.56
CA GLY A 140 -10.13 6.30 0.56
C GLY A 140 -10.49 7.45 1.52
N ARG A 141 -9.91 7.42 2.71
CA ARG A 141 -10.04 8.51 3.67
C ARG A 141 -9.33 9.76 3.15
N MET A 142 -9.95 10.93 3.32
CA MET A 142 -9.30 12.21 3.07
C MET A 142 -8.03 12.35 3.92
N VAL A 143 -6.93 12.75 3.29
CA VAL A 143 -5.63 12.90 3.96
C VAL A 143 -5.72 13.93 5.09
N GLN A 144 -5.28 13.51 6.27
CA GLN A 144 -5.22 14.32 7.49
C GLN A 144 -3.92 13.98 8.24
N PRO A 145 -3.42 14.86 9.12
CA PRO A 145 -2.25 14.60 9.97
C PRO A 145 -2.60 13.66 11.14
N SER A 146 -3.38 12.62 10.87
CA SER A 146 -3.84 11.62 11.81
C SER A 146 -4.25 10.37 11.05
N TYR A 147 -4.29 9.24 11.76
CA TYR A 147 -4.91 8.02 11.25
C TYR A 147 -6.39 7.97 11.63
N ASN A 148 -7.14 7.05 11.02
CA ASN A 148 -8.53 6.86 11.43
C ASN A 148 -8.60 6.32 12.87
N PHE A 149 -9.70 6.63 13.56
CA PHE A 149 -9.88 6.33 14.98
C PHE A 149 -9.63 4.85 15.33
N TYR A 150 -10.05 3.92 14.46
CA TYR A 150 -9.94 2.50 14.73
C TYR A 150 -8.50 2.01 14.68
N ILE A 151 -7.71 2.36 13.67
CA ILE A 151 -6.31 1.91 13.60
C ILE A 151 -5.40 2.64 14.60
N SER A 152 -5.81 3.81 15.13
CA SER A 152 -5.09 4.49 16.20
C SER A 152 -5.46 4.06 17.62
N ASN A 153 -6.52 3.28 17.82
CA ASN A 153 -6.93 2.87 19.18
C ASN A 153 -7.10 1.35 19.32
N TYR A 154 -7.43 0.66 18.24
CA TYR A 154 -7.89 -0.73 18.22
C TYR A 154 -7.16 -1.58 17.18
N LEU A 155 -5.96 -1.18 16.75
CA LEU A 155 -5.17 -1.99 15.82
C LEU A 155 -4.93 -3.39 16.41
N PHE A 156 -5.29 -4.42 15.65
CA PHE A 156 -5.18 -5.83 16.05
C PHE A 156 -5.89 -6.19 17.37
N SER A 157 -6.92 -5.43 17.77
CA SER A 157 -7.76 -5.82 18.90
C SER A 157 -8.53 -7.11 18.58
N PHE A 158 -8.64 -8.01 19.54
CA PHE A 158 -9.48 -9.19 19.39
C PHE A 158 -10.93 -8.89 19.81
N PRO A 159 -11.93 -9.28 19.01
CA PRO A 159 -13.32 -9.19 19.42
C PRO A 159 -13.54 -9.93 20.74
N LYS A 160 -14.33 -9.35 21.65
CA LYS A 160 -14.67 -9.91 22.97
C LYS A 160 -13.51 -9.99 23.98
N GLN A 161 -12.38 -9.31 23.72
CA GLN A 161 -11.35 -9.07 24.74
C GLN A 161 -11.58 -7.70 25.42
N PRO A 162 -11.00 -7.47 26.62
CA PRO A 162 -11.13 -6.19 27.32
C PRO A 162 -10.71 -5.02 26.41
N PRO A 163 -11.28 -3.81 26.62
CA PRO A 163 -11.13 -2.64 25.76
C PRO A 163 -9.68 -2.11 25.60
N TYR A 164 -8.71 -2.70 26.30
CA TYR A 164 -7.31 -2.27 26.37
C TYR A 164 -6.33 -3.15 25.58
N THR A 165 -6.81 -4.02 24.68
CA THR A 165 -5.94 -4.94 23.92
C THR A 165 -5.50 -4.41 22.56
N GLY A 166 -6.08 -3.29 22.12
CA GLY A 166 -5.70 -2.61 20.88
C GLY A 166 -4.34 -1.93 20.95
N ARG A 167 -3.74 -1.69 19.78
CA ARG A 167 -2.55 -0.86 19.63
C ARG A 167 -2.87 0.41 18.86
N ASP A 168 -2.05 1.43 19.04
CA ASP A 168 -2.09 2.66 18.25
C ASP A 168 -1.05 2.58 17.12
N LEU A 169 -1.51 2.44 15.87
CA LEU A 169 -0.62 2.36 14.71
C LEU A 169 0.24 3.61 14.54
N LEU A 170 -0.28 4.80 14.86
CA LEU A 170 0.48 6.05 14.72
C LEU A 170 1.63 6.10 15.74
N SER A 171 1.33 5.78 16.99
CA SER A 171 2.35 5.67 18.04
C SER A 171 3.39 4.58 17.72
N LEU A 172 2.96 3.46 17.12
CA LEU A 172 3.86 2.41 16.66
C LEU A 172 4.79 2.87 15.54
N ASP A 173 4.27 3.61 14.55
CA ASP A 173 5.09 4.14 13.46
C ASP A 173 6.13 5.16 14.00
N ILE A 174 5.75 6.01 14.96
CA ILE A 174 6.69 6.93 15.64
C ILE A 174 7.76 6.15 16.42
N ALA A 175 7.34 5.16 17.22
CA ALA A 175 8.26 4.34 18.00
C ALA A 175 9.22 3.54 17.09
N ARG A 176 8.71 2.99 15.97
CA ARG A 176 9.50 2.29 14.96
C ARG A 176 10.52 3.22 14.31
N GLY A 177 10.14 4.45 13.99
CA GLY A 177 11.06 5.45 13.44
C GLY A 177 12.25 5.70 14.37
N ARG A 178 12.03 5.72 15.69
CA ARG A 178 13.10 5.85 16.70
C ARG A 178 13.96 4.58 16.78
N ASP A 179 13.32 3.41 16.79
CA ASP A 179 13.96 2.09 16.84
C ASP A 179 14.97 1.89 15.71
N VAL A 180 14.59 2.23 14.47
CA VAL A 180 15.47 2.10 13.31
C VAL A 180 16.41 3.28 13.10
N GLY A 181 16.40 4.27 14.01
CA GLY A 181 17.30 5.43 13.96
C GLY A 181 17.03 6.42 12.82
N LEU A 182 15.77 6.62 12.43
CA LEU A 182 15.41 7.62 11.42
C LEU A 182 15.92 9.00 11.82
N GLN A 183 16.44 9.73 10.84
CA GLN A 183 16.91 11.09 11.06
C GLN A 183 15.75 12.05 11.35
N PRO A 184 15.98 13.13 12.12
CA PRO A 184 14.96 14.14 12.37
C PRO A 184 14.45 14.77 11.07
N TYR A 185 13.18 15.19 11.07
CA TYR A 185 12.54 15.86 9.94
C TYR A 185 13.38 16.98 9.33
N THR A 186 14.00 17.84 10.16
CA THR A 186 14.82 18.96 9.67
C THR A 186 16.03 18.52 8.85
N LYS A 187 16.64 17.38 9.20
CA LYS A 187 17.77 16.82 8.46
C LYS A 187 17.31 16.18 7.16
N VAL A 188 16.21 15.42 7.18
CA VAL A 188 15.62 14.82 5.97
C VAL A 188 15.17 15.91 5.00
N LYS A 189 14.48 16.95 5.49
CA LYS A 189 14.12 18.15 4.72
C LYS A 189 15.35 18.72 3.99
N HIS A 190 16.46 18.88 4.70
CA HIS A 190 17.69 19.38 4.11
C HIS A 190 18.31 18.42 3.08
N LEU A 191 18.29 17.11 3.34
CA LEU A 191 18.75 16.08 2.39
C LEU A 191 17.93 16.10 1.09
N CYS A 192 16.63 16.43 1.17
CA CYS A 192 15.76 16.60 0.00
C CYS A 192 15.98 17.94 -0.74
N GLY A 193 17.04 18.69 -0.43
CA GLY A 193 17.40 19.93 -1.13
C GLY A 193 16.71 21.19 -0.62
N LEU A 194 15.97 21.12 0.50
CA LEU A 194 15.30 22.28 1.09
C LEU A 194 16.17 22.97 2.17
N PRO A 195 15.88 24.24 2.52
CA PRO A 195 16.60 24.92 3.59
C PRO A 195 16.44 24.21 4.94
N LEU A 196 17.55 24.14 5.69
CA LEU A 196 17.54 23.60 7.05
C LEU A 196 16.70 24.49 7.97
N ALA A 197 15.64 23.94 8.56
CA ALA A 197 14.81 24.65 9.52
C ALA A 197 15.51 24.77 10.87
N LYS A 198 15.68 26.00 11.36
CA LYS A 198 16.33 26.32 12.65
C LYS A 198 15.38 26.96 13.65
N LYS A 199 14.30 27.57 13.17
CA LYS A 199 13.21 28.15 13.97
C LYS A 199 11.86 27.71 13.40
N PHE A 200 10.80 27.93 14.17
CA PHE A 200 9.47 27.43 13.83
C PHE A 200 8.95 28.01 12.51
N GLU A 201 9.27 29.26 12.21
CA GLU A 201 8.87 29.94 10.98
C GLU A 201 9.44 29.26 9.72
N ASP A 202 10.58 28.58 9.85
CA ASP A 202 11.21 27.86 8.74
C ASP A 202 10.48 26.55 8.39
N LEU A 203 9.45 26.17 9.14
CA LEU A 203 8.61 24.99 8.88
C LEU A 203 7.35 25.31 8.10
N ILE A 204 6.98 26.59 7.99
CA ILE A 204 5.69 27.04 7.42
C ILE A 204 5.64 26.84 5.90
N ASP A 205 6.80 26.68 5.25
CA ASP A 205 6.93 26.39 3.83
C ASP A 205 6.28 25.05 3.41
N LEU A 206 6.32 24.05 4.29
CA LEU A 206 5.75 22.72 4.06
C LEU A 206 4.65 22.33 5.04
N ILE A 207 4.64 22.91 6.23
CA ILE A 207 3.65 22.64 7.28
C ILE A 207 2.77 23.89 7.39
N HIS A 208 1.74 23.94 6.57
CA HIS A 208 0.80 25.06 6.59
C HIS A 208 0.08 25.11 7.96
N ILE A 209 0.27 26.22 8.66
CA ILE A 209 -0.55 26.59 9.81
C ILE A 209 -1.84 27.13 9.21
N LYS A 210 -2.98 26.50 9.53
CA LYS A 210 -4.30 27.03 9.16
C LYS A 210 -4.52 28.43 9.75
#